data_AF-X1UHN7-F1
#
_entry.id   AF-X1UHN7-F1
#
_cell.length_a   1.000
_cell.length_b   1.000
_cell.length_c   1.000
_cell.angle_alpha   90.00
_cell.angle_beta   90.00
_cell.angle_gamma   90.00
#
_symmetry.space_group_name_H-M   'P 1'
#
loop_
_entity.id
_entity.type
_entity.pdbx_description
1 polymer ?
#
loop_
_entity_poly.entity_id
_entity_poly.type
_entity_poly.pdbx_seq_one_letter_code
_entity_poly.pdbx_strand_id
1 'polypeptide(L)' 'GGIDMDNFETILRIALEAKVPQVIPHVYSSIIDKETGKTRAQDVRALLAIMKKLVDHHG' A
#
# COMPACT_ATOMS: atom_id res chain seq x y z
N GLY A 1 8.66 -1.10 -8.13
CA GLY A 1 9.55 -0.97 -6.96
C GLY A 1 9.69 0.50 -6.62
N GLY A 2 9.93 0.86 -5.35
CA GLY A 2 9.96 2.25 -4.88
C GLY A 2 8.61 2.77 -4.32
N ILE A 3 7.71 1.85 -3.96
CA ILE A 3 6.45 2.22 -3.31
C ILE A 3 6.74 2.56 -1.84
N ASP A 4 6.20 3.66 -1.35
CA ASP A 4 6.33 4.16 0.03
C ASP A 4 4.99 4.70 0.55
N MET A 5 4.99 5.26 1.76
CA MET A 5 3.77 5.75 2.42
C MET A 5 3.16 6.98 1.73
N ASP A 6 3.95 7.76 0.99
CA ASP A 6 3.49 8.99 0.35
C ASP A 6 2.84 8.70 -1.01
N ASN A 7 3.32 7.65 -1.71
CA ASN A 7 2.87 7.33 -3.06
C ASN A 7 1.90 6.12 -3.16
N PHE A 8 1.78 5.31 -2.10
CA PHE A 8 0.99 4.06 -2.12
C PHE A 8 -0.47 4.27 -2.54
N GLU A 9 -1.17 5.26 -1.98
CA GLU A 9 -2.59 5.50 -2.28
C GLU A 9 -2.79 5.85 -3.76
N THR A 10 -1.94 6.71 -4.32
CA THR A 10 -2.03 7.12 -5.72
C THR A 10 -1.77 5.94 -6.67
N ILE A 11 -0.76 5.11 -6.38
CA ILE A 11 -0.44 3.94 -7.20
C ILE A 11 -1.59 2.93 -7.18
N LEU A 12 -2.14 2.63 -6.00
CA LEU A 12 -3.25 1.70 -5.87
C LEU A 12 -4.51 2.21 -6.57
N ARG A 13 -4.83 3.50 -6.41
CA ARG A 13 -5.98 4.15 -7.07
C ARG A 13 -5.92 4.01 -8.59
N ILE A 14 -4.76 4.24 -9.22
CA ILE A 14 -4.60 4.09 -10.68
C ILE A 14 -5.02 2.69 -11.16
N ALA A 15 -4.59 1.65 -10.44
CA ALA A 15 -4.92 0.27 -10.81
C ALA A 15 -6.43 -0.03 -10.65
N LEU A 16 -7.05 0.49 -9.59
CA LEU A 16 -8.48 0.31 -9.33
C LEU A 16 -9.34 1.08 -10.34
N GLU A 17 -8.98 2.33 -10.67
CA GLU A 17 -9.65 3.14 -11.70
C GLU A 17 -9.57 2.49 -13.08
N ALA A 18 -8.46 1.82 -13.39
CA ALA A 18 -8.29 1.01 -14.60
C ALA A 18 -9.08 -0.31 -14.57
N LYS A 19 -9.86 -0.59 -13.51
CA LYS A 19 -10.66 -1.80 -13.32
C LYS A 19 -9.82 -3.09 -13.35
N VAL A 20 -8.59 -3.04 -12.84
CA VAL A 20 -7.78 -4.24 -12.65
C VAL A 20 -8.49 -5.13 -11.61
N PRO A 21 -8.83 -6.39 -11.94
CA PRO A 21 -9.70 -7.21 -11.09
C PRO A 21 -9.05 -7.63 -9.77
N GLN A 22 -7.72 -7.71 -9.72
CA GLN A 22 -6.97 -8.06 -8.52
C GLN A 22 -5.61 -7.35 -8.52
N VAL A 23 -5.26 -6.69 -7.42
CA VAL A 23 -4.02 -5.93 -7.27
C VAL A 23 -3.29 -6.38 -5.99
N ILE A 24 -1.98 -6.68 -6.10
CA ILE A 24 -1.13 -7.07 -4.96
C ILE A 24 0.09 -6.12 -4.90
N PRO A 25 -0.02 -4.98 -4.20
CA PRO A 25 1.08 -4.02 -4.14
C PRO A 25 2.19 -4.53 -3.21
N HIS A 26 3.43 -4.49 -3.69
CA HIS A 26 4.61 -4.89 -2.94
C HIS A 26 5.34 -3.66 -2.38
N VAL A 27 5.42 -3.56 -1.06
CA VAL A 27 6.07 -2.47 -0.32
C VAL A 27 7.20 -3.08 0.52
N TYR A 28 8.44 -2.64 0.29
CA TYR A 28 9.64 -3.28 0.85
C TYR A 28 10.40 -2.35 1.81
N SER A 29 11.58 -1.88 1.41
CA SER A 29 12.51 -1.12 2.24
C SER A 29 11.91 0.15 2.85
N SER A 30 10.90 0.74 2.20
CA SER A 30 10.20 1.93 2.69
C SER A 30 9.47 1.72 4.02
N ILE A 31 9.05 0.49 4.35
CA ILE A 31 8.33 0.16 5.60
C ILE A 31 9.15 -0.72 6.56
N ILE A 32 10.44 -0.93 6.27
CA ILE A 32 11.34 -1.70 7.13
C ILE A 32 12.06 -0.76 8.09
N ASP A 33 12.00 -1.07 9.38
CA ASP A 33 12.80 -0.44 10.42
C ASP A 33 14.29 -0.76 10.21
N LYS A 34 15.12 0.29 10.12
CA LYS A 34 16.53 0.14 9.74
C LYS A 34 17.41 -0.46 10.84
N GLU A 35 17.01 -0.34 12.10
CA GLU A 35 17.79 -0.85 13.23
C GLU A 35 17.53 -2.34 13.46
N THR A 36 16.27 -2.75 13.32
CA THR A 36 15.82 -4.12 13.62
C THR A 36 15.68 -5.00 12.39
N GLY A 37 15.61 -4.41 11.19
CA GLY A 37 15.34 -5.10 9.93
C GLY A 37 13.91 -5.61 9.79
N LYS A 38 13.01 -5.27 10.72
CA LYS A 38 11.62 -5.74 10.74
C LYS A 38 10.70 -4.78 9.99
N THR A 39 9.71 -5.33 9.30
CA THR A 39 8.59 -4.54 8.77
C THR A 39 7.84 -3.88 9.93
N ARG A 40 7.64 -2.56 9.85
CA ARG A 40 6.92 -1.79 10.86
C ARG A 40 5.44 -2.12 10.82
N ALA A 41 4.94 -2.76 11.88
CA ALA A 41 3.54 -3.17 11.96
C ALA A 41 2.54 -2.01 11.88
N GLN A 42 2.94 -0.80 12.32
CA GLN A 42 2.12 0.41 12.22
C GLN A 42 1.91 0.85 10.76
N ASP A 43 2.95 0.77 9.93
CA ASP A 43 2.88 1.12 8.52
C ASP A 43 1.97 0.13 7.79
N VAL A 44 2.07 -1.17 8.11
CA VAL A 44 1.17 -2.21 7.58
C VAL A 44 -0.30 -1.89 7.91
N ARG A 45 -0.59 -1.44 9.14
CA ARG A 45 -1.95 -1.03 9.52
C ARG A 45 -2.44 0.19 8.73
N ALA A 46 -1.57 1.17 8.50
CA ALA A 46 -1.89 2.34 7.68
C ALA A 46 -2.15 1.97 6.21
N LEU A 47 -1.31 1.12 5.62
CA LEU A 47 -1.51 0.58 4.27
C LEU A 47 -2.84 -0.18 4.15
N LEU A 48 -3.18 -0.99 5.17
CA LEU A 48 -4.47 -1.69 5.22
C LEU A 48 -5.66 -0.73 5.26
N ALA A 49 -5.57 0.35 6.03
CA ALA A 49 -6.62 1.36 6.09
C ALA A 49 -6.83 2.04 4.72
N ILE A 50 -5.75 2.37 4.02
CA ILE A 50 -5.79 2.92 2.65
C ILE A 50 -6.44 1.92 1.69
N MET A 51 -6.02 0.65 1.73
CA MET A 51 -6.58 -0.41 0.87
C MET A 51 -8.09 -0.55 1.08
N LYS A 52 -8.57 -0.61 2.34
CA LYS A 52 -10.00 -0.69 2.65
C LYS A 52 -10.76 0.52 2.11
N LYS A 53 -10.30 1.73 2.42
CA LYS A 53 -10.90 2.99 1.92
C LYS A 53 -11.07 2.98 0.40
N LEU A 54 -10.05 2.57 -0.34
CA LEU A 54 -10.09 2.57 -1.81
C LEU A 54 -10.97 1.44 -2.37
N VAL A 55 -10.87 0.23 -1.82
CA VAL A 55 -11.72 -0.89 -2.26
C VAL A 55 -13.19 -0.60 -1.97
N ASP A 56 -13.54 -0.04 -0.81
CA ASP A 56 -14.92 0.34 -0.47
C ASP A 56 -15.48 1.43 -1.41
N HIS A 57 -14.61 2.26 -2.00
CA HIS A 57 -15.00 3.31 -2.95
C HIS A 57 -15.13 2.81 -4.40
N HIS A 58 -14.37 1.79 -4.79
CA HIS A 58 -14.29 1.30 -6.16
C HIS A 58 -14.96 -0.08 -6.39
N GLY A 59 -15.39 -0.74 -5.31
CA GLY A 59 -16.06 -2.04 -5.30
C GLY A 59 -17.56 -1.99 -5.50
#